data_AF-A0A3P6U4T0-F1
#
_entry.id   AF-A0A3P6U4T0-F1
#
_cell.length_a   1.000
_cell.length_b   1.000
_cell.length_c   1.000
_cell.angle_alpha   90.00
_cell.angle_beta   90.00
_cell.angle_gamma   90.00
#
_symmetry.space_group_name_H-M   'P 1'
#
loop_
_entity.id
_entity.type
_entity.pdbx_description
1 polymer ?
#
loop_
_entity_poly.entity_id
_entity_poly.type
_entity_poly.pdbx_seq_one_letter_code
_entity_poly.pdbx_strand_id
1 'polypeptide(L)'
;NRLAPTLLHYNNSSGDISEYERSRSSSGPSPLLTPRRISSSDVLQGSHVVIHEYIAEPDTALCLGDRLRVVDNGDPDWLYGFKTGDRTDRLMTFPSTCVALVQPGEQPMLLKQNVHIPEAKMRLYRDQVVFAQPDSITSGRVLVRTERHAFVQCPLQHLLLL
;
A
#
# COMPACT_ATOMS: atom_id res chain seq x y z
N ASN A 1 -36.79 -37.03 -44.31
CA ASN A 1 -37.63 -38.02 -43.60
C ASN A 1 -36.83 -38.58 -42.45
N ARG A 2 -37.04 -38.09 -41.21
CA ARG A 2 -37.84 -38.77 -40.15
C ARG A 2 -37.22 -40.15 -39.82
N LEU A 3 -36.77 -40.55 -38.63
CA LEU A 3 -37.09 -40.24 -37.23
C LEU A 3 -35.96 -40.85 -36.35
N ALA A 4 -35.78 -40.37 -35.12
CA ALA A 4 -35.23 -41.20 -34.03
C ALA A 4 -36.28 -42.27 -33.61
N PRO A 5 -35.91 -43.39 -32.99
CA PRO A 5 -35.99 -43.41 -31.52
C PRO A 5 -35.02 -44.36 -30.78
N THR A 6 -34.97 -44.07 -29.48
CA THR A 6 -34.38 -44.71 -28.29
C THR A 6 -34.81 -46.18 -28.06
N LEU A 7 -33.95 -47.03 -27.47
CA LEU A 7 -34.05 -47.52 -26.06
C LEU A 7 -33.08 -48.69 -25.71
N LEU A 8 -32.30 -48.44 -24.66
CA LEU A 8 -31.76 -49.29 -23.58
C LEU A 8 -31.49 -50.79 -23.79
N HIS A 9 -30.25 -51.19 -23.45
CA HIS A 9 -29.97 -52.46 -22.78
C HIS A 9 -28.90 -52.29 -21.69
N TYR A 10 -28.98 -53.23 -20.74
CA TYR A 10 -28.63 -53.19 -19.33
C TYR A 10 -27.17 -53.62 -19.04
N ASN A 11 -26.60 -53.11 -17.94
CA ASN A 11 -25.43 -53.53 -17.12
C ASN A 11 -24.42 -54.55 -17.71
N ASN A 12 -23.11 -54.36 -17.59
CA ASN A 12 -22.33 -54.30 -16.34
C ASN A 12 -20.83 -54.14 -16.75
N SER A 13 -20.01 -53.43 -15.95
CA SER A 13 -18.60 -53.78 -15.64
C SER A 13 -17.68 -52.55 -15.49
N SER A 14 -17.28 -52.34 -14.23
CA SER A 14 -15.92 -52.00 -13.77
C SER A 14 -15.27 -50.66 -14.18
N GLY A 15 -15.01 -49.83 -13.17
CA GLY A 15 -13.86 -48.92 -13.18
C GLY A 15 -14.09 -47.54 -12.56
N ASP A 16 -13.45 -47.34 -11.40
CA ASP A 16 -12.85 -46.09 -10.92
C ASP A 16 -13.67 -45.05 -10.12
N ILE A 17 -13.52 -45.19 -8.79
CA ILE A 17 -13.19 -44.17 -7.77
C ILE A 17 -13.79 -42.75 -7.91
N SER A 18 -14.76 -42.42 -7.04
CA SER A 18 -15.05 -41.04 -6.65
C SER A 18 -15.23 -40.91 -5.12
N GLU A 19 -14.25 -40.21 -4.56
CA GLU A 19 -14.20 -39.34 -3.37
C GLU A 19 -15.43 -39.32 -2.44
N TYR A 20 -15.34 -40.06 -1.34
CA TYR A 20 -16.04 -39.74 -0.10
C TYR A 20 -15.07 -39.79 1.10
N GLU A 21 -14.00 -38.99 1.07
CA GLU A 21 -13.37 -38.55 2.32
C GLU A 21 -14.31 -37.53 2.95
N ARG A 22 -15.14 -37.85 3.94
CA ARG A 22 -14.81 -38.30 5.30
C ARG A 22 -13.78 -37.40 5.96
N SER A 23 -14.26 -36.33 6.59
CA SER A 23 -13.80 -35.83 7.90
C SER A 23 -14.84 -34.82 8.40
N ARG A 24 -15.81 -35.22 9.24
CA ARG A 24 -15.72 -35.31 10.71
C ARG A 24 -15.08 -34.07 11.34
N SER A 25 -15.96 -33.31 12.00
CA SER A 25 -15.75 -32.07 12.73
C SER A 25 -14.65 -32.12 13.79
N SER A 26 -14.06 -30.97 14.09
CA SER A 26 -13.64 -30.64 15.46
C SER A 26 -13.87 -29.15 15.75
N SER A 27 -14.80 -28.91 16.66
CA SER A 27 -15.01 -27.64 17.36
C SER A 27 -13.85 -27.37 18.33
N GLY A 28 -13.20 -26.22 18.17
CA GLY A 28 -12.16 -25.68 19.06
C GLY A 28 -12.12 -24.14 18.98
N PRO A 29 -11.67 -23.44 20.04
CA PRO A 29 -12.05 -22.06 20.32
C PRO A 29 -11.34 -21.02 19.46
N SER A 30 -11.99 -19.86 19.27
CA SER A 30 -11.54 -18.68 18.54
C SER A 30 -10.06 -18.31 18.76
N PRO A 31 -9.28 -18.02 17.71
CA PRO A 31 -8.07 -17.25 17.85
C PRO A 31 -8.38 -15.76 17.67
N LEU A 32 -8.06 -15.03 18.74
CA LEU A 32 -7.79 -13.61 18.81
C LEU A 32 -7.23 -13.01 17.51
N LEU A 33 -7.78 -11.84 17.17
CA LEU A 33 -7.20 -10.75 16.37
C LEU A 33 -5.74 -10.98 15.93
N THR A 34 -5.54 -11.62 14.79
CA THR A 34 -4.27 -11.56 14.08
C THR A 34 -4.26 -10.26 13.27
N PRO A 35 -3.18 -9.45 13.34
CA PRO A 35 -3.05 -8.30 12.45
C PRO A 35 -3.10 -8.81 11.01
N ARG A 36 -3.94 -8.21 10.17
CA ARG A 36 -3.96 -8.46 8.72
C ARG A 36 -2.51 -8.43 8.22
N ARG A 37 -1.97 -9.58 7.81
CA ARG A 37 -0.77 -9.61 6.96
C ARG A 37 -1.12 -8.83 5.71
N ILE A 38 -0.51 -7.66 5.56
CA ILE A 38 -0.52 -6.90 4.32
C ILE A 38 0.04 -7.84 3.27
N SER A 39 -0.75 -8.14 2.22
CA SER A 39 -0.33 -9.01 1.14
C SER A 39 0.97 -8.47 0.54
N SER A 40 2.01 -9.30 0.49
CA SER A 40 3.32 -8.94 -0.07
C SER A 40 3.27 -8.58 -1.56
N SER A 41 2.14 -8.83 -2.23
CA SER A 41 1.91 -8.45 -3.62
C SER A 41 1.73 -6.94 -3.84
N ASP A 42 1.17 -6.21 -2.88
CA ASP A 42 0.97 -4.75 -2.98
C ASP A 42 2.27 -3.96 -2.71
N VAL A 43 3.31 -4.63 -2.21
CA VAL A 43 4.59 -4.03 -1.86
C VAL A 43 5.52 -3.89 -3.09
N LEU A 44 5.21 -4.58 -4.19
CA LEU A 44 6.08 -4.61 -5.39
C LEU A 44 5.73 -3.55 -6.43
N GLN A 45 4.55 -2.94 -6.38
CA GLN A 45 4.28 -1.68 -7.07
C GLN A 45 4.52 -0.57 -6.06
N GLY A 46 5.59 0.20 -6.25
CA GLY A 46 5.96 1.29 -5.36
C GLY A 46 4.77 2.12 -4.90
N SER A 47 4.39 1.98 -3.63
CA SER A 47 3.28 2.71 -3.05
C SER A 47 3.68 4.18 -3.00
N HIS A 48 2.88 5.03 -3.65
CA HIS A 48 3.01 6.46 -3.44
C HIS A 48 2.25 6.85 -2.17
N VAL A 49 2.73 7.88 -1.51
CA VAL A 49 2.05 8.50 -0.37
C VAL A 49 1.81 9.97 -0.69
N VAL A 50 0.68 10.50 -0.25
CA VAL A 50 0.37 11.93 -0.34
C VAL A 50 1.26 12.71 0.64
N ILE A 51 2.02 13.66 0.10
CA ILE A 51 2.93 14.56 0.83
C ILE A 51 2.49 16.02 0.80
N HIS A 52 1.52 16.37 -0.06
CA HIS A 52 0.83 17.66 -0.02
C HIS A 52 -0.66 17.42 -0.28
N GLU A 53 -1.50 18.02 0.56
CA GLU A 53 -2.95 17.94 0.41
C GLU A 53 -3.41 18.61 -0.89
N TYR A 54 -4.44 18.06 -1.50
CA TYR A 54 -5.01 18.58 -2.74
C TYR A 54 -6.49 18.29 -2.81
N ILE A 55 -7.29 19.29 -3.14
CA ILE A 55 -8.75 19.17 -3.20
C ILE A 55 -9.19 19.67 -4.57
N ALA A 56 -9.44 18.74 -5.49
CA ALA A 56 -10.12 19.05 -6.76
C ALA A 56 -11.64 19.15 -6.51
N GLU A 57 -12.20 18.09 -5.92
CA GLU A 57 -13.59 17.99 -5.49
C GLU A 57 -13.64 17.40 -4.06
N PRO A 58 -14.68 17.69 -3.26
CA PRO A 58 -14.74 17.25 -1.86
C PRO A 58 -14.63 15.74 -1.66
N ASP A 59 -15.06 14.95 -2.64
CA ASP A 59 -15.08 13.49 -2.63
C ASP A 59 -13.81 12.85 -3.24
N THR A 60 -12.88 13.66 -3.75
CA THR A 60 -11.57 13.25 -4.30
C THR A 60 -10.39 13.94 -3.61
N ALA A 61 -10.65 14.55 -2.45
CA ALA A 61 -9.62 15.21 -1.66
C ALA A 61 -8.48 14.24 -1.32
N LEU A 62 -7.24 14.60 -1.61
CA LEU A 62 -6.03 13.93 -1.18
C LEU A 62 -5.62 14.46 0.19
N CYS A 63 -5.61 13.58 1.19
CA CYS A 63 -5.17 13.91 2.54
C CYS A 63 -3.74 13.43 2.76
N LEU A 64 -2.97 14.14 3.58
CA LEU A 64 -1.62 13.71 3.96
C LEU A 64 -1.59 12.27 4.47
N GLY A 65 -0.65 11.47 3.98
CA GLY A 65 -0.50 10.07 4.38
C GLY A 65 -1.35 9.07 3.57
N ASP A 66 -2.30 9.54 2.76
CA ASP A 66 -3.08 8.65 1.88
C ASP A 66 -2.14 7.87 0.95
N ARG A 67 -2.42 6.57 0.77
CA ARG A 67 -1.67 5.71 -0.15
C ARG A 67 -2.34 5.70 -1.52
N LEU A 68 -1.53 5.76 -2.57
CA LEU A 68 -1.99 5.82 -3.94
C LEU A 68 -1.25 4.80 -4.82
N ARG A 69 -2.00 4.23 -5.78
CA ARG A 69 -1.41 3.66 -7.00
C ARG A 69 -1.46 4.72 -8.09
N VAL A 70 -0.29 5.19 -8.47
CA VAL A 70 -0.11 6.12 -9.59
C VAL A 70 -0.14 5.34 -10.91
N VAL A 71 -0.81 5.91 -11.90
CA VAL A 71 -0.89 5.42 -13.27
C VAL A 71 -0.04 6.33 -14.15
N ASP A 72 0.87 5.74 -14.92
CA ASP A 72 1.68 6.47 -15.89
C ASP A 72 0.78 6.96 -17.04
N ASN A 73 0.76 8.27 -17.23
CA ASN A 73 0.07 8.98 -18.31
C ASN A 73 1.03 9.77 -19.21
N GLY A 74 2.35 9.69 -18.96
CA GLY A 74 3.38 10.42 -19.70
C GLY A 74 3.52 11.92 -19.38
N ASP A 75 2.70 12.48 -18.47
CA ASP A 75 2.78 13.89 -18.05
C ASP A 75 3.62 14.01 -16.77
N PRO A 76 4.70 14.81 -16.76
CA PRO A 76 5.58 14.95 -15.59
C PRO A 76 5.00 15.82 -14.46
N ASP A 77 4.06 16.71 -14.78
CA ASP A 77 3.52 17.71 -13.85
C ASP A 77 2.17 17.25 -13.26
N TRP A 78 1.43 16.43 -14.00
CA TRP A 78 0.10 15.93 -13.61
C TRP A 78 0.01 14.43 -13.67
N LEU A 79 -0.34 13.83 -12.53
CA LEU A 79 -0.45 12.38 -12.39
C LEU A 79 -1.90 11.94 -12.29
N TYR A 80 -2.11 10.70 -12.70
CA TYR A 80 -3.35 9.97 -12.48
C TYR A 80 -3.15 8.91 -11.40
N GLY A 81 -4.19 8.63 -10.61
CA GLY A 81 -4.07 7.60 -9.59
C GLY A 81 -5.37 7.24 -8.90
N PHE A 82 -5.29 6.14 -8.14
CA PHE A 82 -6.37 5.62 -7.31
C PHE A 82 -5.89 5.55 -5.87
N LYS A 83 -6.74 5.95 -4.93
CA LYS A 83 -6.47 5.70 -3.52
C LYS A 83 -6.46 4.21 -3.24
N THR A 84 -5.56 3.80 -2.36
CA THR A 84 -5.44 2.43 -1.91
C THR A 84 -6.19 2.30 -0.59
N GLY A 85 -7.12 1.35 -0.51
CA GLY A 85 -7.80 1.00 0.74
C GLY A 85 -9.19 1.62 0.92
N ASP A 86 -9.54 2.63 0.12
CA ASP A 86 -10.95 2.90 -0.13
C ASP A 86 -11.48 1.94 -1.22
N ARG A 87 -12.77 1.65 -1.18
CA ARG A 87 -13.43 0.83 -2.22
C ARG A 87 -13.90 1.68 -3.38
N THR A 88 -13.42 2.91 -3.45
CA THR A 88 -13.80 3.85 -4.49
C THR A 88 -12.76 3.71 -5.59
N ASP A 89 -13.07 2.89 -6.60
CA ASP A 89 -12.27 2.76 -7.82
C ASP A 89 -12.38 4.03 -8.71
N ARG A 90 -12.24 5.21 -8.10
CA ARG A 90 -12.35 6.51 -8.75
C ARG A 90 -10.96 6.98 -9.15
N LEU A 91 -10.79 7.21 -10.45
CA LEU A 91 -9.59 7.82 -10.98
C LEU A 91 -9.55 9.30 -10.59
N MET A 92 -8.40 9.75 -10.08
CA MET A 92 -8.14 11.14 -9.73
C MET A 92 -7.00 11.68 -10.56
N THR A 93 -7.02 13.00 -10.74
CA THR A 93 -5.96 13.77 -11.40
C THR A 93 -5.42 14.81 -10.43
N PHE A 94 -4.10 14.85 -10.24
CA PHE A 94 -3.47 15.70 -9.23
C PHE A 94 -2.04 16.10 -9.65
N PRO A 95 -1.49 17.22 -9.13
CA PRO A 95 -0.11 17.60 -9.36
C PRO A 95 0.88 16.54 -8.89
N SER A 96 1.95 16.31 -9.63
CA SER A 96 2.98 15.32 -9.27
C SER A 96 3.64 15.62 -7.92
N THR A 97 3.72 16.90 -7.53
CA THR A 97 4.23 17.36 -6.23
C THR A 97 3.40 16.88 -5.04
N CYS A 98 2.15 16.45 -5.24
CA CYS A 98 1.29 15.98 -4.16
C CYS A 98 1.72 14.63 -3.62
N VAL A 99 2.53 13.87 -4.34
CA VAL A 99 2.87 12.49 -3.99
C VAL A 99 4.37 12.25 -4.05
N ALA A 100 4.81 11.24 -3.30
CA ALA A 100 6.16 10.74 -3.43
C ALA A 100 6.18 9.22 -3.25
N LEU A 101 7.12 8.59 -3.95
CA LEU A 101 7.37 7.17 -3.88
C LEU A 101 7.95 6.79 -2.51
N VAL A 102 7.37 5.76 -1.89
CA VAL A 102 7.93 5.11 -0.70
C VAL A 102 8.81 3.95 -1.17
N GLN A 103 10.11 3.99 -0.84
CA GLN A 103 11.03 2.90 -1.16
C GLN A 103 10.86 1.74 -0.17
N PRO A 104 11.29 0.51 -0.53
CA PRO A 104 11.21 -0.63 0.38
C PRO A 104 11.95 -0.36 1.70
N GLY A 105 11.28 -0.69 2.82
CA GLY A 105 11.83 -0.47 4.16
C GLY A 105 11.66 0.95 4.70
N GLU A 106 11.15 1.89 3.90
CA GLU A 106 10.93 3.25 4.37
C GLU A 106 9.61 3.42 5.12
N GLN A 107 9.64 4.31 6.12
CA GLN A 107 8.45 4.76 6.83
C GLN A 107 8.21 6.26 6.56
N PRO A 108 7.12 6.64 5.88
CA PRO A 108 6.69 8.04 5.80
C PRO A 108 6.41 8.60 7.19
N MET A 109 6.95 9.79 7.46
CA MET A 109 6.83 10.50 8.73
C MET A 109 6.65 12.00 8.51
N LEU A 110 5.96 12.68 9.42
CA LEU A 110 5.75 14.14 9.40
C LEU A 110 6.67 14.85 10.40
N LEU A 111 7.27 15.96 9.99
CA LEU A 111 8.07 16.84 10.85
C LEU A 111 7.18 17.65 11.80
N LYS A 112 7.38 17.50 13.11
CA LYS A 112 6.65 18.25 14.16
C LYS A 112 7.09 19.70 14.29
N GLN A 113 8.31 20.02 13.87
CA GLN A 113 8.91 21.34 13.99
C GLN A 113 10.05 21.52 12.99
N ASN A 114 10.50 22.76 12.82
CA ASN A 114 11.69 23.04 12.04
C ASN A 114 12.93 22.42 12.70
N VAL A 115 13.76 21.71 11.95
CA VAL A 115 14.98 21.08 12.44
C VAL A 115 16.16 21.54 11.60
N HIS A 116 17.16 22.12 12.25
CA HIS A 116 18.45 22.40 11.62
C HIS A 116 19.37 21.19 11.80
N ILE A 117 19.94 20.70 10.70
CA ILE A 117 20.91 19.59 10.66
C ILE A 117 22.28 20.17 10.28
N PRO A 118 23.13 20.52 11.27
CA PRO A 118 24.40 21.19 11.01
C PRO A 118 25.33 20.39 10.10
N GLU A 119 25.37 19.06 10.27
CA GLU A 119 26.28 18.16 9.56
C GLU A 119 25.99 18.14 8.05
N ALA A 120 24.72 18.33 7.68
CA ALA A 120 24.27 18.38 6.29
C ALA A 120 24.08 19.82 5.77
N LYS A 121 24.33 20.85 6.59
CA LYS A 121 24.00 22.26 6.29
C LYS A 121 22.56 22.42 5.76
N MET A 122 21.62 21.67 6.33
CA MET A 122 20.25 21.57 5.83
C MET A 122 19.25 21.93 6.91
N ARG A 123 18.10 22.49 6.49
CA ARG A 123 16.96 22.75 7.36
C ARG A 123 15.74 21.98 6.85
N LEU A 124 15.19 21.15 7.72
CA LEU A 124 13.88 20.53 7.55
C LEU A 124 12.83 21.44 8.16
N TYR A 125 11.69 21.57 7.50
CA TYR A 125 10.60 22.42 7.96
C TYR A 125 9.47 21.59 8.57
N ARG A 126 8.75 22.22 9.50
CA ARG A 126 7.53 21.66 10.08
C ARG A 126 6.55 21.29 8.96
N ASP A 127 5.80 20.21 9.20
CA ASP A 127 4.77 19.67 8.31
C ASP A 127 5.31 19.12 6.98
N GLN A 128 6.64 19.05 6.80
CA GLN A 128 7.24 18.30 5.70
C GLN A 128 7.16 16.80 5.96
N VAL A 129 6.85 16.06 4.90
CA VAL A 129 6.95 14.60 4.91
C VAL A 129 8.38 14.17 4.57
N VAL A 130 8.90 13.21 5.33
CA VAL A 130 10.19 12.56 5.13
C VAL A 130 10.05 11.04 5.23
N PHE A 131 11.01 10.31 4.71
CA PHE A 131 10.99 8.85 4.65
C PHE A 131 12.10 8.28 5.55
N ALA A 132 11.72 7.87 6.75
CA ALA A 132 12.64 7.31 7.74
C ALA A 132 13.07 5.90 7.36
N GLN A 133 14.33 5.56 7.63
CA GLN A 133 14.88 4.21 7.51
C GLN A 133 14.90 3.57 8.90
N PRO A 134 13.92 2.74 9.30
CA PRO A 134 13.79 2.25 10.68
C PRO A 134 15.03 1.49 11.18
N ASP A 135 15.71 0.76 10.29
CA ASP A 135 16.92 -0.01 10.63
C ASP A 135 18.14 0.86 10.93
N SER A 136 18.08 2.17 10.63
CA SER A 136 19.16 3.13 10.90
C SER A 136 19.04 3.82 12.26
N ILE A 137 18.04 3.46 13.07
CA ILE A 137 17.81 4.12 14.37
C ILE A 137 19.01 3.88 15.29
N THR A 138 19.67 4.96 15.69
CA THR A 138 20.83 4.91 16.60
C THR A 138 20.88 6.20 17.41
N SER A 139 21.07 6.09 18.73
CA SER A 139 21.19 7.24 19.63
C SER A 139 20.05 8.28 19.51
N GLY A 140 18.80 7.79 19.36
CA GLY A 140 17.61 8.64 19.23
C GLY A 140 17.49 9.40 17.92
N ARG A 141 18.34 9.10 16.92
CA ARG A 141 18.30 9.65 15.57
C ARG A 141 17.99 8.55 14.57
N VAL A 142 17.46 8.94 13.43
CA VAL A 142 17.14 8.05 12.31
C VAL A 142 17.55 8.73 11.01
N LEU A 143 18.09 7.96 10.08
CA LEU A 143 18.34 8.42 8.72
C LEU A 143 16.98 8.64 8.04
N VAL A 144 16.77 9.83 7.50
CA VAL A 144 15.58 10.16 6.72
C VAL A 144 16.00 10.57 5.31
N ARG A 145 15.23 10.12 4.32
CA ARG A 145 15.26 10.64 2.95
C ARG A 145 14.23 11.74 2.82
N THR A 146 14.60 12.86 2.21
CA THR A 146 13.68 13.94 1.87
C THR A 146 12.96 13.67 0.54
N GLU A 147 11.91 14.43 0.25
CA GLU A 147 11.26 14.44 -1.07
C GLU A 147 12.30 14.61 -2.21
N ARG A 148 13.29 15.49 -2.02
CA ARG A 148 14.36 15.76 -2.99
C ARG A 148 15.52 14.74 -2.93
N HIS A 149 15.29 13.56 -2.38
CA HIS A 149 16.25 12.45 -2.28
C HIS A 149 17.54 12.75 -1.50
N ALA A 150 17.60 13.83 -0.71
CA ALA A 150 18.70 14.05 0.23
C ALA A 150 18.51 13.20 1.49
N PHE A 151 19.60 12.63 2.02
CA PHE A 151 19.59 11.79 3.22
C PHE A 151 20.25 12.52 4.39
N VAL A 152 19.58 12.57 5.55
CA VAL A 152 20.09 13.24 6.76
C VAL A 152 19.69 12.51 8.04
N GLN A 153 20.48 12.70 9.10
CA GLN A 153 20.19 12.14 10.42
C GLN A 153 19.25 13.06 11.22
N CYS A 154 17.99 12.68 11.36
CA CYS A 154 16.97 13.47 12.06
C CYS A 154 16.70 12.91 13.47
N PRO A 155 16.55 13.75 14.50
CA PRO A 155 16.07 13.31 15.81
C PRO A 155 14.66 12.69 15.71
N LEU A 156 14.49 11.46 16.21
CA LEU A 156 13.24 10.70 16.11
C LEU A 156 12.09 11.40 16.84
N GLN A 157 12.38 12.09 17.95
CA GLN A 157 11.39 12.85 18.73
C GLN A 157 10.68 13.98 17.95
N HIS A 158 11.22 14.40 16.80
CA HIS A 158 10.65 15.43 15.94
C HIS A 158 9.80 14.85 14.80
N LEU A 159 9.64 13.52 14.75
CA LEU A 159 8.89 12.82 13.72
C LEU A 159 7.55 12.29 14.28
N LEU A 160 6.51 12.31 13.46
CA LEU A 160 5.24 11.62 13.71
C LEU A 160 4.98 10.62 12.59
N LEU A 161 4.40 9.48 12.96
CA LEU A 161 3.93 8.49 11.99
C LEU A 161 2.76 9.08 11.18
N LEU A 162 2.77 8.86 9.87
CA LEU A 162 1.64 9.10 8.97
C LEU A 162 0.81 7.82 8.81
#